data_AF-A0A921F7Q8-F1
#
_entry.id   AF-A0A921F7Q8-F1
#
_cell.length_a   1.000
_cell.length_b   1.000
_cell.length_c   1.000
_cell.angle_alpha   90.00
_cell.angle_beta   90.00
_cell.angle_gamma   90.00
#
_symmetry.space_group_name_H-M   'P 1'
#
loop_
_entity.id
_entity.type
_entity.pdbx_description
1 polymer ?
#
loop_
_entity_poly.entity_id
_entity_poly.type
_entity_poly.pdbx_seq_one_letter_code
_entity_poly.pdbx_strand_id
1 'polypeptide(L)'
;MKAWILSNVNNEDAGISLVFANTRGQAKKQAFTVTNKLYQSDLDPDSWTDVRAVRESKLDGLENKDEKEIVYKWMTQGKLMFGYDGVLWDSSTAEEFREEYLKEESNE
;
A
#
# COMPACT_ATOMS: atom_id res chain seq x y z
N MET A 1 -0.25 2.30 14.30
CA MET A 1 -1.52 1.67 13.87
C MET A 1 -1.21 0.29 13.29
N LYS A 2 -2.22 -0.56 13.03
CA LYS A 2 -1.97 -1.83 12.30
C LYS A 2 -2.14 -1.61 10.80
N ALA A 3 -1.28 -2.23 10.01
CA ALA A 3 -1.34 -2.25 8.56
C ALA A 3 -2.29 -3.35 8.07
N TRP A 4 -3.14 -3.02 7.12
CA TRP A 4 -4.10 -3.93 6.51
C TRP A 4 -4.05 -3.80 5.00
N ILE A 5 -3.94 -4.94 4.31
CA ILE A 5 -4.11 -5.02 2.87
C ILE A 5 -5.59 -5.27 2.59
N LEU A 6 -6.19 -4.34 1.86
CA LEU A 6 -7.52 -4.43 1.31
C LEU A 6 -7.42 -4.98 -0.11
N SER A 7 -8.26 -5.96 -0.43
CA SER A 7 -8.38 -6.53 -1.77
C SER A 7 -9.79 -7.03 -2.00
N ASN A 8 -10.18 -7.28 -3.25
CA ASN A 8 -11.42 -7.98 -3.54
C ASN A 8 -11.26 -9.48 -3.16
N VAL A 9 -12.21 -10.02 -2.38
CA VAL A 9 -12.23 -11.46 -2.01
C VAL A 9 -12.23 -12.38 -3.24
N ASN A 10 -12.88 -11.97 -4.32
CA ASN A 10 -13.08 -12.76 -5.52
C ASN A 10 -11.96 -12.60 -6.55
N ASN A 11 -11.14 -11.56 -6.42
CA ASN A 11 -10.02 -11.30 -7.32
C ASN A 11 -8.95 -10.45 -6.60
N GLU A 12 -7.89 -11.09 -6.11
CA GLU A 12 -6.80 -10.40 -5.42
C GLU A 12 -6.03 -9.44 -6.34
N ASP A 13 -6.12 -9.62 -7.66
CA ASP A 13 -5.47 -8.79 -8.67
C ASP A 13 -6.34 -7.60 -9.12
N ALA A 14 -7.60 -7.51 -8.70
CA ALA A 14 -8.52 -6.41 -9.02
C ALA A 14 -8.26 -5.11 -8.22
N GLY A 15 -7.03 -4.92 -7.78
CA GLY A 15 -6.60 -3.79 -6.95
C GLY A 15 -6.34 -4.20 -5.51
N ILE A 16 -5.24 -3.69 -4.97
CA ILE A 16 -4.84 -3.84 -3.58
C ILE A 16 -4.51 -2.48 -2.97
N SER A 17 -4.94 -2.29 -1.74
CA SER A 17 -4.81 -1.03 -0.99
C SER A 17 -4.26 -1.28 0.39
N LEU A 18 -3.16 -0.63 0.76
CA LEU A 18 -2.66 -0.62 2.13
C LEU A 18 -3.35 0.48 2.93
N VAL A 19 -3.90 0.12 4.08
CA VAL A 19 -4.54 1.06 5.01
C VAL A 19 -4.04 0.85 6.43
N PHE A 20 -4.06 1.91 7.22
CA PHE A 20 -3.66 1.87 8.63
C PHE A 20 -4.90 2.06 9.53
N ALA A 21 -5.14 1.10 10.42
CA ALA A 21 -6.28 1.12 11.34
C ALA A 21 -6.06 0.26 12.59
N ASN A 22 -6.75 0.57 13.70
CA ASN A 22 -6.63 -0.21 14.93
C ASN A 22 -7.34 -1.57 14.86
N THR A 23 -8.40 -1.64 14.05
CA THR A 23 -9.26 -2.83 13.89
C THR A 23 -9.53 -3.12 12.41
N ARG A 24 -9.84 -4.39 12.12
CA ARG A 24 -10.21 -4.85 10.76
C ARG A 24 -11.44 -4.11 10.22
N GLY A 25 -12.42 -3.83 11.08
CA GLY A 25 -13.65 -3.11 10.68
C GLY A 25 -13.37 -1.67 10.26
N GLN A 26 -12.44 -0.99 10.95
CA GLN A 26 -12.00 0.36 10.56
C GLN A 26 -11.20 0.33 9.24
N ALA A 27 -10.37 -0.70 9.02
CA ALA A 27 -9.66 -0.88 7.76
C ALA A 27 -10.64 -1.01 6.58
N LYS A 28 -11.64 -1.89 6.69
CA LYS A 28 -12.66 -2.07 5.63
C LYS A 28 -13.44 -0.79 5.31
N LYS A 29 -13.67 0.10 6.29
CA LYS A 29 -14.33 1.39 6.03
C LYS A 29 -13.50 2.31 5.12
N GLN A 30 -12.17 2.18 5.13
CA GLN A 30 -11.28 2.96 4.28
C GLN A 30 -11.29 2.49 2.81
N ALA A 31 -11.82 1.29 2.52
CA ALA A 31 -12.00 0.80 1.14
C ALA A 31 -12.86 1.73 0.26
N PHE A 32 -13.72 2.54 0.89
CA PHE A 32 -14.64 3.45 0.24
C PHE A 32 -14.16 4.91 0.26
N THR A 33 -12.93 5.14 0.75
CA THR A 33 -12.36 6.49 0.83
C THR A 33 -11.45 6.70 -0.38
N VAL A 34 -11.76 7.71 -1.19
CA VAL A 34 -10.88 8.13 -2.27
C VAL A 34 -9.65 8.79 -1.66
N THR A 35 -8.47 8.28 -1.97
CA THR A 35 -7.20 8.92 -1.62
C THR A 35 -6.24 8.91 -2.80
N ASN A 36 -5.30 9.84 -2.79
CA ASN A 36 -4.22 9.90 -3.79
C ASN A 36 -2.91 9.29 -3.25
N LYS A 37 -3.00 8.33 -2.33
CA LYS A 37 -1.82 7.70 -1.73
C LYS A 37 -1.22 6.67 -2.69
N LEU A 38 0.10 6.66 -2.82
CA LEU A 38 0.81 5.71 -3.71
C LEU A 38 0.55 4.23 -3.40
N TYR A 39 0.24 3.94 -2.14
CA TYR A 39 -0.04 2.59 -1.66
C TYR A 39 -1.55 2.26 -1.61
N GLN A 40 -2.39 3.06 -2.26
CA GLN A 40 -3.83 2.82 -2.37
C GLN A 40 -4.27 2.83 -3.84
N SER A 41 -5.01 1.80 -4.21
CA SER A 41 -5.69 1.66 -5.48
C SER A 41 -7.19 1.63 -5.25
N ASP A 42 -7.94 2.22 -6.19
CA ASP A 42 -9.40 2.10 -6.19
C ASP A 42 -9.79 0.63 -6.26
N LEU A 43 -10.50 0.17 -5.24
CA LEU A 43 -11.15 -1.13 -5.25
C LEU A 43 -12.44 -0.98 -6.06
N ASP A 44 -12.57 -1.78 -7.11
CA ASP A 44 -13.71 -1.73 -8.05
C ASP A 44 -15.05 -1.60 -7.28
N PRO A 45 -15.96 -0.67 -7.68
CA PRO A 45 -17.31 -0.54 -7.13
C PRO A 45 -18.10 -1.84 -6.94
N ASP A 46 -17.91 -2.83 -7.82
CA ASP A 46 -18.57 -4.14 -7.70
C ASP A 46 -18.00 -4.99 -6.56
N SER A 47 -16.85 -4.60 -5.99
CA SER A 47 -16.18 -5.23 -4.84
C SER A 47 -16.69 -4.73 -3.48
N TRP A 48 -17.61 -3.75 -3.46
CA TRP A 48 -18.02 -3.05 -2.24
C TRP A 48 -18.66 -3.94 -1.16
N THR A 49 -19.21 -5.10 -1.54
CA THR A 49 -19.79 -6.06 -0.60
C THR A 49 -18.78 -7.04 0.00
N ASP A 50 -17.67 -7.31 -0.71
CA ASP A 50 -16.73 -8.40 -0.38
C ASP A 50 -15.27 -7.93 -0.30
N VAL A 51 -15.04 -6.81 0.40
CA VAL A 51 -13.67 -6.36 0.69
C VAL A 51 -13.00 -7.29 1.69
N ARG A 52 -11.91 -7.93 1.28
CA ARG A 52 -11.00 -8.67 2.15
C ARG A 52 -10.09 -7.68 2.88
N ALA A 53 -9.77 -7.98 4.14
CA ALA A 53 -8.79 -7.20 4.91
C ALA A 53 -7.85 -8.16 5.64
N VAL A 54 -6.60 -8.23 5.18
CA VAL A 54 -5.54 -9.08 5.75
C VAL A 54 -4.53 -8.19 6.47
N ARG A 55 -4.14 -8.56 7.69
CA ARG A 55 -3.12 -7.79 8.42
C ARG A 55 -1.73 -8.07 7.85
N GLU A 56 -0.97 -7.03 7.56
CA GLU A 56 0.44 -7.12 7.17
C GLU A 56 1.30 -6.56 8.31
N SER A 57 1.61 -7.42 9.30
CA SER A 57 2.24 -6.97 10.54
C SER A 57 3.63 -6.39 10.35
N LYS A 58 4.32 -6.68 9.24
CA LYS A 58 5.64 -6.12 8.96
C LYS A 58 5.59 -4.61 8.71
N LEU A 59 4.41 -4.09 8.35
CA LEU A 59 4.18 -2.68 8.06
C LEU A 59 3.45 -1.95 9.21
N ASP A 60 3.19 -2.62 10.34
CA ASP A 60 2.58 -1.98 11.51
C ASP A 60 3.44 -0.79 11.99
N GLY A 61 2.79 0.33 12.33
CA GLY A 61 3.48 1.53 12.87
C GLY A 61 4.06 2.48 11.81
N LEU A 62 3.89 2.19 10.51
CA LEU A 62 4.39 3.05 9.43
C LEU A 62 3.43 4.19 9.04
N GLU A 63 2.30 4.39 9.72
CA GLU A 63 1.26 5.34 9.29
C GLU A 63 1.71 6.81 9.19
N ASN A 64 2.78 7.17 9.90
CA ASN A 64 3.35 8.53 9.92
C ASN A 64 4.62 8.66 9.09
N LYS A 65 4.96 7.63 8.31
CA LYS A 65 6.12 7.64 7.42
C LYS A 65 5.78 8.33 6.10
N ASP A 66 6.80 8.74 5.36
CA ASP A 66 6.60 9.24 4.01
C ASP A 66 5.98 8.16 3.11
N GLU A 67 5.18 8.57 2.12
CA GLU A 67 4.49 7.63 1.24
C GLU A 67 5.47 6.74 0.48
N LYS A 68 6.58 7.30 0.00
CA LYS A 68 7.61 6.54 -0.72
C LYS A 68 8.33 5.59 0.23
N GLU A 69 8.55 5.97 1.49
CA GLU A 69 9.12 5.08 2.50
C GLU A 69 8.19 3.89 2.78
N ILE A 70 6.88 4.13 2.93
CA ILE A 70 5.87 3.08 3.15
C ILE A 70 5.89 2.11 1.98
N VAL A 71 5.89 2.63 0.77
CA VAL A 71 5.88 1.83 -0.47
C VAL A 71 7.17 1.02 -0.61
N TYR A 72 8.33 1.61 -0.35
CA TYR A 72 9.61 0.88 -0.31
C TYR A 72 9.59 -0.27 0.71
N LYS A 73 9.07 -0.03 1.91
CA LYS A 73 8.90 -1.09 2.92
C LYS A 73 7.92 -2.15 2.44
N TRP A 74 6.85 -1.76 1.79
CA TRP A 74 5.85 -2.70 1.30
C TRP A 74 6.39 -3.59 0.17
N MET A 75 7.14 -3.03 -0.79
CA MET A 75 7.83 -3.81 -1.83
C MET A 75 8.78 -4.86 -1.22
N THR A 76 9.64 -4.43 -0.29
CA THR A 76 10.70 -5.26 0.28
C THR A 76 10.18 -6.33 1.26
N GLN A 77 9.04 -6.09 1.90
CA GLN A 77 8.54 -6.94 2.99
C GLN A 77 7.23 -7.67 2.70
N GLY A 78 6.37 -7.08 1.87
CA GLY A 78 5.01 -7.54 1.56
C GLY A 78 4.81 -8.00 0.11
N LYS A 79 5.86 -8.00 -0.72
CA LYS A 79 5.85 -8.51 -2.12
C LYS A 79 4.81 -7.83 -3.02
N LEU A 80 4.81 -6.50 -3.02
CA LEU A 80 3.96 -5.69 -3.88
C LEU A 80 4.62 -5.32 -5.22
N MET A 81 3.80 -5.15 -6.26
CA MET A 81 4.12 -4.33 -7.43
C MET A 81 3.22 -3.07 -7.45
N PHE A 82 3.76 -1.89 -7.73
CA PHE A 82 2.96 -0.66 -7.89
C PHE A 82 3.50 0.22 -9.02
N GLY A 83 2.62 0.99 -9.64
CA GLY A 83 2.99 1.94 -10.70
C GLY A 83 3.27 3.33 -10.14
N TYR A 84 4.41 3.92 -10.50
CA TYR A 84 4.74 5.31 -10.19
C TYR A 84 5.65 5.90 -11.26
N ASP A 85 5.34 7.13 -11.67
CA ASP A 85 6.07 7.85 -12.73
C ASP A 85 6.19 7.08 -14.05
N GLY A 86 5.15 6.31 -14.40
CA GLY A 86 5.13 5.48 -15.61
C GLY A 86 5.95 4.19 -15.52
N VAL A 87 6.54 3.87 -14.36
CA VAL A 87 7.34 2.67 -14.12
C VAL A 87 6.62 1.75 -13.14
N LEU A 88 6.71 0.43 -13.38
CA LEU A 88 6.23 -0.58 -12.44
C LEU A 88 7.39 -0.99 -11.52
N TRP A 89 7.21 -0.77 -10.23
CA TRP A 89 8.20 -1.06 -9.20
C TRP A 89 7.80 -2.29 -8.40
N ASP A 90 8.78 -3.15 -8.09
CA ASP A 90 8.56 -4.34 -7.29
C ASP A 90 9.78 -4.66 -6.40
N SER A 91 9.74 -5.81 -5.71
CA SER A 91 10.83 -6.23 -4.82
C SER A 91 12.22 -6.33 -5.50
N SER A 92 12.28 -6.54 -6.81
CA SER A 92 13.53 -6.62 -7.59
C SER A 92 14.07 -5.25 -7.98
N THR A 93 13.19 -4.24 -8.14
CA THR A 93 13.55 -2.84 -8.45
C THR A 93 13.45 -1.91 -7.24
N ALA A 94 13.20 -2.45 -6.04
CA ALA A 94 13.01 -1.66 -4.83
C ALA A 94 14.24 -0.83 -4.44
N GLU A 95 15.46 -1.31 -4.72
CA GLU A 95 16.67 -0.52 -4.45
C GLU A 95 16.80 0.64 -5.44
N GLU A 96 16.54 0.45 -6.73
CA GLU A 96 16.50 1.52 -7.73
C GLU A 96 15.49 2.60 -7.33
N PHE A 97 14.29 2.21 -6.91
CA PHE A 97 13.29 3.15 -6.38
C PHE A 97 13.81 3.96 -5.19
N ARG A 98 14.57 3.31 -4.28
CA ARG A 98 15.17 4.00 -3.14
C ARG A 98 16.23 5.00 -3.57
N GLU A 99 17.04 4.66 -4.57
CA GLU A 99 18.07 5.57 -5.07
C GLU A 99 17.48 6.79 -5.75
N GLU A 100 16.41 6.61 -6.52
CA GLU A 100 15.78 7.68 -7.29
C GLU A 100 14.88 8.58 -6.44
N TYR A 101 14.11 8.01 -5.51
CA TYR A 101 13.02 8.74 -4.86
C TYR A 101 13.18 8.94 -3.35
N LEU A 102 14.13 8.25 -2.70
CA LEU A 102 14.37 8.33 -1.25
C LEU A 102 15.75 8.90 -0.87
N LYS A 103 16.74 8.95 -1.77
CA LYS A 103 18.09 9.47 -1.44
C LYS A 103 18.21 11.01 -1.50
N GLU A 104 17.28 11.73 -2.12
CA GLU A 104 17.42 13.18 -2.31
C GLU A 104 17.20 14.04 -1.05
N GLU A 105 16.73 13.49 0.08
CA GLU A 105 16.47 14.26 1.31
C GLU A 105 17.61 14.25 2.35
N SER A 106 18.86 13.94 1.96
CA SER A 106 20.01 13.91 2.89
C SER A 106 21.11 14.92 2.57
N ASN A 107 20.83 15.95 1.77
CA ASN A 107 21.72 17.09 1.56
C ASN A 107 21.12 18.37 2.18
N GLU A 108 21.09 18.44 3.51
CA GLU A 108 21.06 19.70 4.27
C GLU A 108 22.10 19.67 5.40
#